data_AF-A0A2S9G4T3-F1
#
_entry.id   AF-A0A2S9G4T3-F1
#
_cell.length_a   1.000
_cell.length_b   1.000
_cell.length_c   1.000
_cell.angle_alpha   90.00
_cell.angle_beta   90.00
_cell.angle_gamma   90.00
#
_symmetry.space_group_name_H-M   'P 1'
#
loop_
_entity.id
_entity.type
_entity.pdbx_description
1 polymer ?
#
loop_
_entity_poly.entity_id
_entity_poly.type
_entity_poly.pdbx_seq_one_letter_code
_entity_poly.pdbx_strand_id
1 'polypeptide(L)'
;SPVGHIEPLLAVAEDLVRRGDHVTVMTGPTHTDAIRAVGAQPPVLPPPADFDETPFDSAQRAGSSGIDALSQAIIRLFLRPMPFQ
;
A
#
# COMPACT_ATOMS: atom_id res chain seq x y z
N SER A 1 11.07 -10.18 -1.33
CA SER A 1 10.90 -9.19 -0.25
C SER A 1 9.89 -8.16 -0.72
N PRO A 2 8.91 -7.73 0.09
CA PRO A 2 7.91 -6.71 -0.30
C PRO A 2 8.56 -5.38 -0.74
N VAL A 3 9.79 -5.12 -0.30
CA VAL A 3 10.61 -3.94 -0.65
C VAL A 3 10.98 -3.88 -2.14
N GLY A 4 11.03 -5.02 -2.84
CA GLY A 4 11.59 -5.09 -4.21
C GLY A 4 10.76 -4.42 -5.31
N HIS A 5 9.52 -4.00 -5.03
CA HIS A 5 8.63 -3.41 -6.04
C HIS A 5 8.71 -1.89 -6.14
N ILE A 6 9.20 -1.20 -5.11
CA ILE A 6 9.21 0.26 -5.11
C ILE A 6 10.44 0.85 -5.81
N GLU A 7 11.59 0.19 -5.73
CA GLU A 7 12.84 0.69 -6.32
C GLU A 7 12.71 1.01 -7.82
N PRO A 8 12.11 0.13 -8.67
CA PRO A 8 11.89 0.46 -10.07
C PRO A 8 10.96 1.66 -10.29
N LEU A 9 9.94 1.82 -9.42
CA LEU A 9 9.00 2.95 -9.51
C LEU A 9 9.67 4.27 -9.11
N LEU A 10 10.58 4.25 -8.14
CA LEU A 10 11.34 5.45 -7.75
C LEU A 10 12.27 5.93 -8.87
N ALA A 11 12.90 5.01 -9.60
CA ALA A 11 13.72 5.37 -10.76
C ALA A 11 12.90 6.05 -11.87
N VAL A 12 11.68 5.57 -12.12
CA VAL A 12 10.75 6.21 -13.07
C VAL A 12 10.30 7.57 -12.56
N ALA A 13 9.95 7.68 -11.28
CA ALA A 13 9.53 8.93 -10.66
C ALA A 13 10.63 10.00 -10.73
N GLU A 14 11.88 9.62 -10.45
CA GLU A 14 13.05 10.51 -10.54
C GLU A 14 13.23 11.07 -11.96
N ASP A 15 13.10 10.23 -12.99
CA ASP A 15 13.21 10.68 -14.38
C ASP A 15 12.10 11.66 -14.77
N LEU A 16 10.85 11.40 -14.35
CA LEU A 16 9.71 12.28 -14.59
C LEU A 16 9.89 13.64 -13.87
N VAL A 17 10.28 13.62 -12.60
CA VAL A 17 10.58 14.84 -11.84
C VAL A 17 11.69 15.66 -12.52
N ARG A 18 12.76 15.00 -12.97
CA ARG A 18 13.87 15.65 -13.68
C ARG A 18 13.44 16.32 -14.99
N ARG A 19 12.42 15.79 -15.66
CA ARG A 19 11.81 16.39 -16.88
C ARG A 19 10.92 17.59 -16.58
N GLY A 20 10.62 17.84 -15.29
CA GLY A 20 9.77 18.94 -14.83
C GLY A 20 8.34 18.52 -14.51
N ASP A 21 8.03 17.22 -14.50
CA ASP A 21 6.69 16.73 -14.16
C ASP A 21 6.43 16.79 -12.65
N HIS A 22 5.17 17.02 -12.28
CA HIS A 22 4.70 16.87 -10.90
C HIS A 22 4.28 15.42 -10.65
N VAL A 23 5.06 14.71 -9.84
CA VAL A 23 4.89 13.27 -9.60
C VAL A 23 4.42 13.01 -8.18
N THR A 24 3.34 12.24 -8.03
CA THR A 24 2.90 11.65 -6.76
C THR A 24 3.05 10.14 -6.83
N VAL A 25 3.70 9.53 -5.83
CA VAL A 25 3.85 8.08 -5.74
C VAL A 25 2.89 7.54 -4.69
N MET A 26 1.86 6.80 -5.11
CA MET A 26 0.85 6.25 -4.21
C MET A 26 1.28 4.89 -3.65
N THR A 27 1.76 4.88 -2.41
CA THR A 27 2.15 3.66 -1.67
C THR A 27 2.07 3.92 -0.16
N GLY A 28 2.30 2.89 0.66
CA GLY A 28 2.26 3.00 2.11
C GLY A 28 3.29 3.99 2.68
N PRO A 29 3.03 4.55 3.88
CA PRO A 29 3.79 5.63 4.50
C PRO A 29 5.23 5.24 4.83
N THR A 30 5.55 3.95 4.89
CA THR A 30 6.89 3.40 5.09
C THR A 30 7.90 3.87 4.03
N HIS A 31 7.44 4.31 2.86
CA HIS A 31 8.30 4.76 1.76
C HIS A 31 8.37 6.28 1.59
N THR A 32 7.76 7.04 2.50
CA THR A 32 7.64 8.51 2.39
C THR A 32 9.00 9.18 2.17
N ASP A 33 10.03 8.76 2.89
CA ASP A 33 11.36 9.36 2.81
C ASP A 33 12.04 9.06 1.46
N ALA A 34 11.89 7.84 0.95
CA ALA A 34 12.41 7.44 -0.35
C ALA A 34 11.74 8.21 -1.51
N ILE A 35 10.43 8.46 -1.39
CA ILE A 35 9.67 9.26 -2.37
C ILE A 35 10.15 10.71 -2.38
N ARG A 36 10.33 11.32 -1.20
CA ARG A 36 10.85 12.68 -1.09
C ARG A 36 12.28 12.80 -1.61
N ALA A 37 13.11 11.76 -1.42
CA ALA A 37 14.49 11.75 -1.89
C ALA A 37 14.62 11.86 -3.41
N VAL A 38 13.65 11.34 -4.18
CA VAL A 38 13.62 11.48 -5.65
C VAL A 38 12.86 12.71 -6.14
N GLY A 39 12.46 13.61 -5.23
CA GLY A 39 11.73 14.84 -5.54
C GLY A 39 10.23 14.65 -5.83
N ALA A 40 9.71 13.42 -5.71
CA ALA A 40 8.29 13.13 -5.84
C ALA A 40 7.52 13.43 -4.54
N GLN A 41 6.19 13.44 -4.62
CA GLN A 41 5.31 13.70 -3.49
C GLN A 41 4.73 12.38 -2.93
N PRO A 42 4.75 12.16 -1.61
CA PRO A 42 4.04 11.06 -0.97
C PRO A 42 2.52 11.29 -1.01
N PRO A 43 1.70 10.22 -0.87
CA PRO A 43 0.25 10.37 -0.94
C PRO A 43 -0.29 11.03 0.32
N VAL A 44 -1.39 11.78 0.18
CA VAL A 44 -2.20 12.30 1.30
C VAL A 44 -3.38 11.37 1.51
N LEU A 45 -3.10 10.11 1.84
CA LEU A 45 -4.14 9.13 2.14
C LEU A 45 -4.36 9.06 3.66
N PRO A 46 -5.61 9.00 4.13
CA PRO A 46 -5.86 8.80 5.54
C PRO A 46 -5.41 7.38 5.94
N PRO A 47 -4.98 7.14 7.20
CA PRO A 47 -4.48 5.83 7.62
C PRO A 47 -5.37 4.61 7.26
N PRO A 48 -6.72 4.71 7.25
CA PRO A 48 -7.58 3.59 6.83
C PRO A 48 -7.49 3.18 5.36
N ALA A 49 -6.90 4.00 4.49
CA ALA A 49 -6.66 3.69 3.08
C ALA A 49 -5.37 2.88 2.86
N ASP A 50 -4.51 2.83 3.87
CA ASP A 50 -3.23 2.13 3.79
C ASP A 50 -3.43 0.61 3.85
N PHE A 51 -2.46 -0.12 3.31
CA PHE A 51 -2.52 -1.58 3.29
C PHE A 51 -2.32 -2.14 4.71
N ASP A 52 -3.29 -2.93 5.17
CA ASP A 52 -3.21 -3.60 6.47
C ASP A 52 -2.25 -4.80 6.40
N GLU A 53 -0.99 -4.57 6.81
CA GLU A 53 0.06 -5.59 6.88
C GLU A 53 -0.08 -6.56 8.06
N THR A 54 -1.11 -6.42 8.92
CA THR A 54 -1.21 -7.30 10.10
C THR A 54 -1.36 -8.76 9.67
N PRO A 55 -0.56 -9.69 10.21
CA PRO A 55 -0.66 -11.10 9.83
C PRO A 55 -2.06 -11.62 10.08
N PHE A 56 -2.53 -12.52 9.21
CA PHE A 56 -3.75 -13.24 9.51
C PHE A 56 -3.53 -14.20 10.69
N ASP A 57 -4.41 -14.15 11.68
CA ASP A 57 -4.40 -15.10 12.78
C ASP A 57 -4.81 -16.50 12.29
N SER A 58 -3.83 -17.40 12.30
CA SER A 58 -4.03 -18.80 11.92
C SER A 58 -4.97 -19.57 12.86
N ALA A 59 -5.03 -19.21 14.15
CA ALA A 59 -5.92 -19.85 15.12
C ALA A 59 -7.37 -19.42 14.91
N GLN A 60 -7.61 -18.14 14.65
CA GLN A 60 -8.94 -17.62 14.29
C GLN A 60 -9.47 -18.26 13.00
N ARG A 61 -8.60 -18.48 11.99
CA ARG A 61 -8.99 -19.20 10.77
C ARG A 61 -9.41 -20.64 11.03
N ALA A 62 -8.72 -21.35 11.94
CA ALA A 62 -9.01 -22.75 12.24
C ALA A 62 -10.42 -22.96 12.84
N GLY A 63 -10.99 -21.93 13.47
CA GLY A 63 -12.36 -21.95 14.02
C GLY A 63 -13.47 -21.53 13.04
N SER A 64 -13.13 -21.12 11.82
CA SER A 64 -14.10 -20.61 10.82
C SER A 64 -14.27 -21.58 9.65
N SER A 65 -15.46 -21.60 9.01
CA SER A 65 -15.61 -22.31 7.75
C SER A 65 -14.74 -21.67 6.66
N GLY A 66 -14.32 -22.44 5.64
CA GLY A 66 -13.45 -21.92 4.58
C GLY A 66 -14.02 -20.71 3.84
N ILE A 67 -15.35 -20.65 3.68
CA ILE A 67 -16.04 -19.52 3.04
C ILE A 67 -16.09 -18.30 3.96
N ASP A 68 -16.29 -18.49 5.26
CA ASP A 68 -16.28 -17.39 6.23
C ASP A 68 -14.89 -16.76 6.31
N ALA A 69 -13.83 -17.58 6.37
CA ALA A 69 -12.45 -17.12 6.35
C ALA A 69 -12.14 -16.29 5.10
N LEU A 70 -12.59 -16.75 3.92
CA LEU A 70 -12.42 -16.03 2.66
C LEU A 70 -13.18 -14.71 2.67
N SER A 71 -14.43 -14.71 3.12
CA SER A 71 -15.27 -13.51 3.18
C SER A 71 -14.65 -12.44 4.07
N GLN A 72 -14.14 -12.83 5.24
CA GLN A 72 -13.44 -11.92 6.15
C GLN A 72 -12.14 -11.37 5.55
N ALA A 73 -11.39 -12.18 4.81
CA ALA A 73 -10.20 -11.72 4.11
C ALA A 73 -10.55 -10.69 3.02
N ILE A 74 -11.60 -10.93 2.23
CA ILE A 74 -12.07 -9.98 1.20
C ILE A 74 -12.51 -8.66 1.82
N ILE A 75 -13.31 -8.73 2.89
CA ILE A 75 -13.78 -7.55 3.60
C ILE A 75 -12.59 -6.74 4.14
N ARG A 76 -11.64 -7.42 4.78
CA ARG A 76 -10.49 -6.77 5.42
C ARG A 76 -9.54 -6.13 4.41
N LEU A 77 -9.14 -6.85 3.36
CA LEU A 77 -8.11 -6.40 2.43
C LEU A 77 -8.62 -5.45 1.35
N PHE A 78 -9.90 -5.55 0.97
CA PHE A 78 -10.43 -4.80 -0.19
C PHE A 78 -11.61 -3.90 0.17
N LEU A 79 -12.64 -4.42 0.85
CA LEU A 79 -13.88 -3.66 1.03
C LEU A 79 -13.80 -2.59 2.14
N ARG A 80 -13.07 -2.87 3.22
CA ARG A 80 -12.89 -1.93 4.33
C ARG A 80 -12.08 -0.68 3.96
N PRO A 81 -10.96 -0.77 3.19
CA PRO A 81 -10.22 0.43 2.78
C PRO A 81 -10.88 1.23 1.65
N MET A 82 -11.78 0.60 0.85
CA MET A 82 -12.41 1.23 -0.33
C MET A 82 -12.98 2.65 -0.12
N PRO A 83 -13.69 2.98 0.97
CA PRO A 83 -14.23 4.34 1.17
C PRO A 83 -13.17 5.43 1.35
N PHE A 84 -11.92 5.04 1.52
CA PHE A 84 -10.79 5.92 1.79
C PHE A 84 -9.78 6.01 0.63
N GLN A 85 -10.03 5.28 -0.46
CA GLN A 85 -9.23 5.25 -1.69
C GLN A 85 -9.60 6.35 -2.67
#